data_AF-A0A2E4PH97-F1
#
_entry.id   AF-A0A2E4PH97-F1
#
_cell.length_a   1.000
_cell.length_b   1.000
_cell.length_c   1.000
_cell.angle_alpha   90.00
_cell.angle_beta   90.00
_cell.angle_gamma   90.00
#
_symmetry.space_group_name_H-M   'P 1'
#
loop_
_entity.id
_entity.type
_entity.pdbx_description
1 polymer ?
#
loop_
_entity_poly.entity_id
_entity_poly.type
_entity_poly.pdbx_seq_one_letter_code
_entity_poly.pdbx_strand_id
1 'polypeptide(L)'
;MDLENIKLDFYEGFEGEDEIRLYANSKDVSFKLNRKTNSYEGFSGIQLKQNVNGIVFFSMWDGYFLPIIREILSNIENDVLPQFIINYNTVEGWVWNNEPELIVKDEMNWFIEKIQSTILNKEDNFKNKFWNIESIINLHSYLQFVRENDLELRISKE
;
A
#
# COMPACT_ATOMS: atom_id res chain seq x y z
N MET A 1 8.99 13.54 8.45
CA MET A 1 8.20 12.81 9.45
C MET A 1 8.97 11.58 9.93
N ASP A 2 8.80 11.15 11.18
CA ASP A 2 9.36 9.89 11.70
C ASP A 2 8.29 8.79 11.76
N LEU A 3 8.70 7.53 11.58
CA LEU A 3 7.80 6.37 11.59
C LEU A 3 7.36 5.92 13.00
N GLU A 4 7.97 6.45 14.06
CA GLU A 4 7.81 5.93 15.43
C GLU A 4 6.36 5.91 15.94
N ASN A 5 5.48 6.75 15.37
CA ASN A 5 4.07 6.85 15.75
C ASN A 5 3.11 6.30 14.68
N ILE A 6 3.62 5.64 13.64
CA ILE A 6 2.81 5.05 12.58
C ILE A 6 2.73 3.55 12.82
N LYS A 7 1.53 3.02 13.00
CA LYS A 7 1.30 1.57 12.94
C LYS A 7 1.45 1.13 11.49
N LEU A 8 2.34 0.18 11.22
CA LEU A 8 2.68 -0.23 9.85
C LEU A 8 2.06 -1.55 9.43
N ASP A 9 1.51 -2.32 10.38
CA ASP A 9 0.94 -3.63 10.10
C ASP A 9 -0.53 -3.70 10.50
N PHE A 10 -1.39 -3.73 9.50
CA PHE A 10 -2.84 -3.93 9.61
C PHE A 10 -3.29 -5.25 8.94
N TYR A 11 -2.35 -6.15 8.67
CA TYR A 11 -2.65 -7.50 8.18
C TYR A 11 -2.64 -8.55 9.31
N GLU A 12 -1.94 -8.29 10.42
CA GLU A 12 -1.94 -9.16 11.61
C GLU A 12 -3.38 -9.59 12.01
N GLY A 13 -3.63 -10.91 12.02
CA GLY A 13 -4.94 -11.50 12.29
C GLY A 13 -5.79 -11.86 11.06
N PHE A 14 -5.29 -11.65 9.85
CA PHE A 14 -5.92 -12.03 8.57
C PHE A 14 -5.10 -13.07 7.79
N GLU A 15 -4.34 -13.92 8.48
CA GLU A 15 -3.42 -14.86 7.85
C GLU A 15 -4.14 -15.82 6.89
N GLY A 16 -3.70 -15.86 5.63
CA GLY A 16 -4.29 -16.68 4.57
C GLY A 16 -5.27 -15.94 3.67
N GLU A 17 -5.61 -14.70 4.02
CA GLU A 17 -6.28 -13.76 3.12
C GLU A 17 -5.25 -12.94 2.33
N ASP A 18 -5.71 -12.27 1.27
CA ASP A 18 -4.86 -11.42 0.45
C ASP A 18 -4.30 -10.21 1.23
N GLU A 19 -2.99 -9.99 1.17
CA GLU A 19 -2.27 -8.88 1.79
C GLU A 19 -1.90 -7.81 0.74
N ILE A 20 -2.12 -6.53 1.06
CA ILE A 20 -1.61 -5.39 0.29
C ILE A 20 -0.35 -4.88 0.98
N ARG A 21 0.77 -4.91 0.25
CA ARG A 21 2.05 -4.38 0.76
C ARG A 21 2.51 -3.18 -0.02
N LEU A 22 2.84 -2.11 0.70
CA LEU A 22 3.52 -0.94 0.17
C LEU A 22 4.96 -0.90 0.69
N TYR A 23 5.93 -1.05 -0.22
CA TYR A 23 7.34 -1.04 0.10
C TYR A 23 7.97 0.31 -0.21
N ALA A 24 8.77 0.83 0.72
CA ALA A 24 9.55 2.03 0.53
C ALA A 24 11.04 1.80 0.79
N ASN A 25 11.88 2.35 -0.07
CA ASN A 25 13.33 2.32 0.05
C ASN A 25 13.96 3.60 -0.51
N SER A 26 15.20 3.88 -0.11
CA SER A 26 15.98 4.93 -0.76
C SER A 26 16.17 4.61 -2.24
N LYS A 27 16.06 5.63 -3.09
CA LYS A 27 16.32 5.54 -4.53
C LYS A 27 17.76 5.15 -4.86
N ASP A 28 18.68 5.38 -3.93
CA ASP A 28 20.09 5.01 -4.07
C ASP A 28 20.36 3.53 -3.74
N VAL A 29 19.36 2.82 -3.25
CA VAL A 29 19.45 1.41 -2.86
C VAL A 29 18.61 0.58 -3.83
N SER A 30 19.23 -0.42 -4.46
CA SER A 30 18.50 -1.36 -5.32
C SER A 30 17.42 -2.06 -4.51
N PHE A 31 16.18 -1.97 -4.98
CA PHE A 31 15.08 -2.71 -4.39
C PHE A 31 15.34 -4.22 -4.51
N LYS A 32 15.27 -4.94 -3.39
CA LYS A 32 15.48 -6.40 -3.36
C LYS A 32 14.70 -7.06 -2.24
N LEU A 33 13.75 -7.91 -2.63
CA LEU A 33 13.05 -8.79 -1.70
C LEU A 33 13.89 -10.04 -1.42
N ASN A 34 13.95 -10.46 -0.16
CA ASN A 34 14.55 -11.74 0.21
C ASN A 34 13.56 -12.87 -0.11
N ARG A 35 13.53 -13.31 -1.37
CA ARG A 35 12.74 -14.48 -1.78
C ARG A 35 13.47 -15.76 -1.35
N LYS A 36 12.84 -16.58 -0.51
CA LYS A 36 13.28 -17.97 -0.28
C LYS A 36 12.42 -18.90 -1.14
N THR A 37 13.08 -19.61 -2.05
CA THR A 37 12.45 -20.69 -2.80
C THR A 37 12.31 -21.90 -1.89
N ASN A 38 11.13 -22.52 -1.82
CA ASN A 38 10.96 -23.76 -1.07
C ASN A 38 11.36 -24.94 -1.94
N SER A 39 11.63 -26.08 -1.31
CA SER A 39 11.98 -27.34 -1.97
C SER A 39 10.89 -27.96 -2.86
N TYR A 40 9.73 -27.30 -3.01
CA TYR A 40 8.54 -27.79 -3.74
C TYR A 40 8.09 -26.81 -4.83
N GLU A 41 9.01 -26.06 -5.45
CA GLU A 41 8.73 -25.08 -6.53
C GLU A 41 7.78 -23.92 -6.17
N GLY A 42 7.18 -23.91 -4.97
CA GLY A 42 6.46 -22.78 -4.41
C GLY A 42 7.40 -21.81 -3.67
N PHE A 43 7.08 -20.52 -3.73
CA PHE A 43 7.70 -19.49 -2.88
C PHE A 43 7.08 -19.58 -1.47
N SER A 44 7.89 -19.66 -0.39
CA SER A 44 7.36 -19.37 0.95
C SER A 44 7.27 -17.85 1.09
N GLY A 45 6.20 -17.42 1.75
CA GLY A 45 5.90 -16.03 2.03
C GLY A 45 7.13 -15.24 2.47
N ILE A 46 7.25 -14.04 1.92
CA ILE A 46 8.29 -13.09 2.23
C ILE A 46 8.05 -12.60 3.67
N GLN A 47 8.64 -13.26 4.66
CA GLN A 47 8.79 -12.65 6.00
C GLN A 47 9.91 -11.62 5.93
N LEU A 48 9.62 -10.46 5.34
CA LEU A 48 10.45 -9.27 5.50
C LEU A 48 10.16 -8.67 6.87
N LYS A 49 11.21 -8.37 7.65
CA LYS A 49 11.10 -7.49 8.81
C LYS A 49 11.37 -6.05 8.37
N GLN A 50 10.83 -5.09 9.10
CA GLN A 50 11.10 -3.66 8.86
C GLN A 50 12.63 -3.41 8.77
N ASN A 51 13.04 -2.54 7.86
CA ASN A 51 14.42 -2.15 7.55
C ASN A 51 15.35 -3.23 6.97
N VAL A 52 14.85 -4.44 6.68
CA VAL A 52 15.66 -5.44 5.95
C VAL A 52 15.92 -4.94 4.53
N ASN A 53 17.17 -4.99 4.08
CA ASN A 53 17.62 -4.44 2.79
C ASN A 53 17.33 -2.93 2.62
N GLY A 54 17.16 -2.19 3.72
CA GLY A 54 16.79 -0.77 3.65
C GLY A 54 15.33 -0.54 3.22
N ILE A 55 14.49 -1.58 3.31
CA ILE A 55 13.08 -1.52 2.98
C ILE A 55 12.26 -1.31 4.25
N VAL A 56 11.48 -0.25 4.27
CA VAL A 56 10.35 -0.08 5.20
C VAL A 56 9.10 -0.51 4.46
N PHE A 57 8.13 -1.12 5.13
CA PHE A 57 6.87 -1.45 4.48
C PHE A 57 5.65 -1.16 5.34
N PHE A 58 4.52 -0.93 4.68
CA PHE A 58 3.19 -0.89 5.26
C PHE A 58 2.40 -2.09 4.72
N SER A 59 1.71 -2.80 5.60
CA SER A 59 0.86 -3.93 5.26
C SER A 59 -0.58 -3.72 5.70
N MET A 60 -1.53 -4.17 4.88
CA MET A 60 -2.94 -4.23 5.26
C MET A 60 -3.67 -5.36 4.55
N TRP A 61 -4.71 -5.88 5.19
CA TRP A 61 -5.65 -6.80 4.54
C TRP A 61 -6.33 -6.15 3.33
N ASP A 62 -6.44 -6.88 2.21
CA ASP A 62 -7.13 -6.39 0.99
C ASP A 62 -8.58 -5.99 1.26
N GLY A 63 -9.26 -6.65 2.21
CA GLY A 63 -10.60 -6.27 2.65
C GLY A 63 -10.69 -4.88 3.29
N TYR A 64 -9.58 -4.32 3.78
CA TYR A 64 -9.49 -2.90 4.19
C TYR A 64 -9.14 -1.98 3.03
N PHE A 65 -8.31 -2.43 2.09
CA PHE A 65 -7.88 -1.62 0.96
C PHE A 65 -9.00 -1.42 -0.07
N LEU A 66 -9.77 -2.47 -0.38
CA LEU A 66 -10.85 -2.44 -1.37
C LEU A 66 -11.89 -1.35 -1.09
N PRO A 67 -12.43 -1.17 0.13
CA PRO A 67 -13.33 -0.06 0.45
C PRO A 67 -12.72 1.32 0.21
N ILE A 68 -11.42 1.51 0.49
CA ILE A 68 -10.72 2.79 0.26
C ILE A 68 -10.75 3.12 -1.23
N ILE A 69 -10.36 2.16 -2.06
CA ILE A 69 -10.34 2.35 -3.51
C ILE A 69 -11.75 2.62 -4.04
N ARG A 70 -12.75 1.84 -3.61
CA ARG A 70 -14.14 2.05 -4.02
C ARG A 70 -14.66 3.43 -3.68
N GLU A 71 -14.40 3.93 -2.48
CA GLU A 71 -14.87 5.25 -2.06
C GLU A 71 -14.13 6.37 -2.81
N ILE A 72 -12.83 6.22 -3.08
CA ILE A 72 -12.10 7.18 -3.93
C ILE A 72 -12.73 7.21 -5.33
N LEU A 73 -12.94 6.04 -5.94
CA LEU A 73 -13.48 5.93 -7.30
C LEU A 73 -14.93 6.41 -7.43
N SER A 74 -15.74 6.34 -6.37
CA SER A 74 -17.12 6.87 -6.40
C SER A 74 -17.18 8.40 -6.32
N ASN A 75 -16.08 9.06 -6.01
CA ASN A 75 -15.99 10.51 -5.81
C ASN A 75 -15.10 11.21 -6.86
N ILE A 76 -14.76 10.53 -7.95
CA ILE A 76 -14.06 11.13 -9.10
C ILE A 76 -15.02 11.26 -10.28
N GLU A 77 -14.99 12.39 -10.97
CA GLU A 77 -15.86 12.62 -12.13
C GLU A 77 -15.10 12.59 -13.46
N ASN A 78 -13.84 13.04 -13.50
CA ASN A 78 -13.06 13.14 -14.75
C ASN A 78 -11.53 12.99 -14.55
N ASP A 79 -11.11 12.32 -13.49
CA ASP A 79 -9.69 12.16 -13.18
C ASP A 79 -9.06 11.03 -14.01
N VAL A 80 -7.85 11.27 -14.54
CA VAL A 80 -7.02 10.19 -15.07
C VAL A 80 -6.55 9.36 -13.89
N LEU A 81 -6.90 8.07 -13.89
CA LEU A 81 -6.55 7.16 -12.81
C LEU A 81 -5.05 6.82 -12.84
N PRO A 82 -4.40 6.72 -11.66
CA PRO A 82 -3.09 6.10 -11.54
C PRO A 82 -3.09 4.67 -12.09
N GLN A 83 -1.98 4.27 -12.73
CA GLN A 83 -1.81 2.95 -13.30
C GLN A 83 -1.91 1.85 -12.23
N PHE A 84 -1.34 2.06 -11.04
CA PHE A 84 -1.44 1.07 -9.97
C PHE A 84 -2.88 0.83 -9.49
N ILE A 85 -3.75 1.84 -9.58
CA ILE A 85 -5.19 1.71 -9.29
C ILE A 85 -5.89 0.95 -10.41
N ILE A 86 -5.53 1.21 -11.67
CA ILE A 86 -6.05 0.46 -12.83
C ILE A 86 -5.66 -1.01 -12.72
N ASN A 87 -4.39 -1.29 -12.40
CA ASN A 87 -3.85 -2.65 -12.26
C ASN A 87 -4.51 -3.40 -11.10
N TYR A 88 -4.72 -2.74 -9.95
CA TYR A 88 -5.46 -3.31 -8.83
C TYR A 88 -6.89 -3.74 -9.23
N ASN A 89 -7.62 -2.90 -9.97
CA ASN A 89 -9.02 -3.17 -10.35
C ASN A 89 -9.18 -4.20 -11.48
N THR A 90 -8.21 -4.30 -12.38
CA THR A 90 -8.24 -5.25 -13.49
C THR A 90 -7.72 -6.63 -13.11
N VAL A 91 -7.15 -6.77 -11.90
CA VAL A 91 -6.46 -7.99 -11.41
C VAL A 91 -5.24 -8.36 -12.29
N GLU A 92 -4.98 -7.59 -13.35
CA GLU A 92 -3.84 -7.70 -14.23
C GLU A 92 -2.71 -6.82 -13.67
N GLY A 93 -1.63 -7.46 -13.22
CA GLY A 93 -0.40 -6.79 -12.78
C GLY A 93 0.14 -7.26 -11.44
N TRP A 94 -0.72 -7.79 -10.56
CA TRP A 94 -0.34 -8.18 -9.19
C TRP A 94 -0.25 -9.70 -9.02
N VAL A 95 -0.21 -10.45 -10.12
CA VAL A 95 -0.17 -11.92 -10.12
C VAL A 95 1.23 -12.42 -9.77
N TRP A 96 1.41 -12.83 -8.51
CA TRP A 96 2.27 -13.88 -7.90
C TRP A 96 3.74 -14.08 -8.32
N ASN A 97 4.24 -13.50 -9.41
CA ASN A 97 5.58 -13.72 -9.96
C ASN A 97 6.35 -12.42 -10.30
N ASN A 98 5.65 -11.29 -10.44
CA ASN A 98 6.29 -10.04 -10.81
C ASN A 98 6.85 -9.28 -9.60
N GLU A 99 7.87 -8.47 -9.84
CA GLU A 99 8.37 -7.52 -8.84
C GLU A 99 7.25 -6.57 -8.43
N PRO A 100 7.21 -6.10 -7.16
CA PRO A 100 6.28 -5.07 -6.72
C PRO A 100 6.26 -3.88 -7.69
N GLU A 101 5.04 -3.50 -8.07
CA GLU A 101 4.76 -2.44 -9.03
C GLU A 101 5.28 -1.10 -8.49
N LEU A 102 6.02 -0.35 -9.31
CA LEU A 102 6.50 0.98 -8.96
C LEU A 102 5.35 2.00 -9.03
N ILE A 103 5.10 2.71 -7.92
CA ILE A 103 4.18 3.85 -7.90
C ILE A 103 5.00 5.11 -8.16
N VAL A 104 4.72 5.80 -9.28
CA VAL A 104 5.47 7.03 -9.58
C VAL A 104 5.00 8.19 -8.70
N LYS A 105 5.83 9.23 -8.58
CA LYS A 105 5.60 10.35 -7.65
C LYS A 105 4.24 11.01 -7.83
N ASP A 106 3.80 11.22 -9.07
CA ASP A 106 2.51 11.87 -9.36
C ASP A 106 1.32 10.99 -8.95
N GLU A 107 1.43 9.68 -9.12
CA GLU A 107 0.42 8.71 -8.67
C GLU A 107 0.32 8.65 -7.15
N MET A 108 1.47 8.64 -6.46
CA MET A 108 1.52 8.72 -5.01
C MET A 108 0.89 10.02 -4.50
N ASN A 109 1.24 11.16 -5.12
CA ASN A 109 0.66 12.46 -4.75
C ASN A 109 -0.85 12.49 -4.95
N TRP A 110 -1.32 11.96 -6.08
CA TRP A 110 -2.75 11.82 -6.36
C TRP A 110 -3.42 10.97 -5.28
N PHE A 111 -2.83 9.84 -4.90
CA PHE A 111 -3.43 8.93 -3.92
C PHE A 111 -3.50 9.56 -2.52
N ILE A 112 -2.44 10.23 -2.08
CA ILE A 112 -2.43 11.00 -0.83
C ILE A 112 -3.54 12.05 -0.85
N GLU A 113 -3.64 12.83 -1.92
CA GLU A 113 -4.67 13.86 -2.06
C GLU A 113 -6.08 13.27 -1.97
N LYS A 114 -6.35 12.16 -2.67
CA LYS A 114 -7.68 11.55 -2.67
C LYS A 114 -8.06 10.91 -1.34
N ILE A 115 -7.13 10.25 -0.66
CA ILE A 115 -7.40 9.77 0.71
C ILE A 115 -7.76 10.95 1.61
N GLN A 116 -6.99 12.05 1.54
CA GLN A 116 -7.25 13.24 2.34
C GLN A 116 -8.61 13.88 2.02
N SER A 117 -8.88 14.17 0.74
CA SER A 117 -10.06 14.94 0.33
C SER A 117 -11.36 14.16 0.43
N THR A 118 -11.31 12.86 0.16
CA THR A 118 -12.50 12.01 0.06
C THR A 118 -12.83 11.35 1.38
N ILE A 119 -11.82 10.92 2.14
CA ILE A 119 -12.03 10.13 3.36
C ILE A 119 -11.73 10.97 4.61
N LEU A 120 -10.48 11.42 4.79
CA LEU A 120 -10.04 12.00 6.06
C LEU A 120 -10.68 13.36 6.37
N ASN A 121 -10.81 14.26 5.38
CA ASN A 121 -11.48 15.55 5.57
C ASN A 121 -12.98 15.43 5.85
N LYS A 122 -13.55 14.25 5.63
CA LYS A 122 -14.97 13.95 5.78
C LYS A 122 -15.19 12.77 6.74
N GLU A 123 -14.24 12.53 7.66
CA GLU A 123 -14.20 11.32 8.50
C GLU A 123 -15.55 11.01 9.18
N ASP A 124 -16.24 12.03 9.70
CA ASP A 124 -17.55 11.90 10.34
C ASP A 124 -18.62 11.25 9.43
N ASN A 125 -18.55 11.47 8.12
CA ASN A 125 -19.46 10.88 7.14
C ASN A 125 -19.15 9.40 6.86
N PHE A 126 -17.96 8.94 7.23
CA PHE A 126 -17.39 7.67 6.79
C PHE A 126 -16.99 6.73 7.92
N LYS A 127 -17.05 7.19 9.18
CA LYS A 127 -16.64 6.41 10.35
C LYS A 127 -17.29 5.02 10.46
N ASN A 128 -18.50 4.85 9.92
CA ASN A 128 -19.23 3.59 9.90
C ASN A 128 -19.13 2.82 8.56
N LYS A 129 -18.52 3.40 7.52
CA LYS A 129 -18.33 2.75 6.21
C LYS A 129 -17.08 1.88 6.17
N PHE A 130 -16.05 2.25 6.92
CA PHE A 130 -14.77 1.54 6.95
C PHE A 130 -14.70 0.62 8.17
N TRP A 131 -14.17 -0.57 7.95
CA TRP A 131 -13.97 -1.56 9.01
C TRP A 131 -12.90 -1.12 10.01
N ASN A 132 -11.94 -0.32 9.53
CA ASN A 132 -10.85 0.21 10.34
C ASN A 132 -10.40 1.56 9.76
N ILE A 133 -10.82 2.67 10.39
CA ILE A 133 -10.41 4.03 9.97
C ILE A 133 -8.94 4.32 10.33
N GLU A 134 -8.43 3.69 11.40
CA GLU A 134 -7.05 3.86 11.85
C GLU A 134 -6.06 3.34 10.80
N SER A 135 -6.40 2.27 10.07
CA SER A 135 -5.57 1.78 8.95
C SER A 135 -5.44 2.81 7.83
N ILE A 136 -6.49 3.59 7.56
CA ILE A 136 -6.49 4.64 6.53
C ILE A 136 -5.63 5.83 6.99
N ILE A 137 -5.76 6.24 8.25
CA ILE A 137 -4.95 7.32 8.85
C ILE A 137 -3.47 6.96 8.79
N ASN A 138 -3.12 5.73 9.15
CA ASN A 138 -1.74 5.27 9.14
C ASN A 138 -1.19 5.03 7.72
N LEU A 139 -2.01 4.52 6.79
CA LEU A 139 -1.65 4.45 5.37
C LEU A 139 -1.33 5.85 4.83
N HIS A 140 -2.20 6.82 5.08
CA HIS A 140 -1.98 8.20 4.65
C HIS A 140 -0.71 8.79 5.26
N SER A 141 -0.48 8.58 6.56
CA SER A 141 0.73 9.03 7.26
C SER A 141 2.00 8.38 6.71
N TYR A 142 1.94 7.08 6.40
CA TYR A 142 3.04 6.36 5.77
C TYR A 142 3.36 6.91 4.38
N LEU A 143 2.34 7.16 3.55
CA LEU A 143 2.54 7.77 2.22
C LEU A 143 3.12 9.19 2.33
N GLN A 144 2.71 9.98 3.33
CA GLN A 144 3.33 11.28 3.59
C GLN A 144 4.80 11.15 4.00
N PHE A 145 5.13 10.18 4.87
CA PHE A 145 6.51 9.87 5.23
C PHE A 145 7.36 9.55 3.99
N VAL A 146 6.87 8.68 3.11
CA VAL A 146 7.55 8.31 1.86
C VAL A 146 7.80 9.53 0.98
N ARG A 147 6.78 10.38 0.81
CA ARG A 147 6.86 11.61 0.01
C ARG A 147 7.86 12.63 0.60
N GLU A 148 7.80 12.87 1.91
CA GLU A 148 8.65 13.86 2.59
C GLU A 148 10.13 13.47 2.58
N ASN A 149 10.42 12.17 2.61
CA ASN A 149 11.78 11.63 2.58
C ASN A 149 12.24 11.29 1.15
N ASP A 150 11.44 11.64 0.13
CA ASP A 150 11.72 11.40 -1.30
C ASP A 150 12.10 9.93 -1.61
N LEU A 151 11.38 8.98 -0.99
CA LEU A 151 11.63 7.55 -1.16
C LEU A 151 10.98 7.02 -2.44
N GLU A 152 11.50 5.90 -2.94
CA GLU A 152 10.80 5.07 -3.92
C GLU A 152 9.65 4.33 -3.22
N LEU A 153 8.51 4.18 -3.91
CA LEU A 153 7.35 3.46 -3.41
C LEU A 153 6.95 2.35 -4.39
N ARG A 154 6.72 1.15 -3.87
CA ARG A 154 6.22 0.02 -4.65
C ARG A 154 5.04 -0.64 -3.96
N ILE A 155 4.21 -1.35 -4.71
CA ILE A 155 3.02 -2.02 -4.20
C ILE A 155 2.86 -3.45 -4.74
N SER A 156 2.30 -4.35 -3.93
CA SER A 156 1.98 -5.72 -4.35
C SER A 156 0.77 -6.30 -3.62
N LYS A 157 0.18 -7.34 -4.22
CA LYS A 157 -0.69 -8.31 -3.55
C LYS A 157 0.14 -9.53 -3.17
N GLU A 158 0.08 -9.96 -1.92
CA GLU A 158 0.73 -11.19 -1.42
C GLU A 158 -0.28 -12.17 -0.85
#